data_AF-X1SSS6-F1
#
_entry.id   AF-X1SSS6-F1
#
_cell.length_a   1.000
_cell.length_b   1.000
_cell.length_c   1.000
_cell.angle_alpha   90.00
_cell.angle_beta   90.00
_cell.angle_gamma   90.00
#
_symmetry.space_group_name_H-M   'P 1'
#
loop_
_entity.id
_entity.type
_entity.pdbx_description
1 polymer ?
#
loop_
_entity_poly.entity_id
_entity_poly.type
_entity_poly.pdbx_seq_one_letter_code
_entity_poly.pdbx_strand_id
1 'polypeptide(L)'
;MADDVVLIAGTKFFHETVNGAVSTWNRVPRMKQIGAIGEKSDPKDKTTLEDEIKKYGSGLRDAADKNLKLQYIPFQEEGDEFYDDYVLQQAFITRARNEEEFNVRVDWPAGETNGFLLKTLGFEWDEGTQEDYKMATISGKQNSRVVYSLLAPTGTLTVAVAGTTQLTPVTVPTGINTDLGTVYWSSSDVAIATVSASGLVTGAGAGTANITAEFRGVVSAVAAVVVS
;
A
#
# COMPACT_ATOMS: atom_id res chain seq x y z
N MET A 1 -4.30 -23.76 4.68
CA MET A 1 -3.52 -22.92 5.61
C MET A 1 -2.47 -22.26 4.76
N ALA A 2 -2.51 -20.93 4.65
CA ALA A 2 -1.47 -20.22 3.92
C ALA A 2 -0.30 -20.07 4.90
N ASP A 3 0.83 -20.72 4.61
CA ASP A 3 2.00 -20.66 5.50
C ASP A 3 2.48 -19.22 5.63
N ASP A 4 2.82 -18.81 6.85
CA ASP A 4 3.38 -17.49 7.13
C ASP A 4 4.69 -17.32 6.34
N VAL A 5 4.81 -16.20 5.61
CA VAL A 5 5.97 -15.97 4.74
C VAL A 5 7.10 -15.41 5.59
N VAL A 6 8.16 -16.20 5.75
CA VAL A 6 9.42 -15.72 6.30
C VAL A 6 10.02 -14.72 5.32
N LEU A 7 10.28 -13.50 5.81
CA LEU A 7 10.87 -12.46 4.96
C LEU A 7 12.33 -12.83 4.65
N ILE A 8 12.66 -12.82 3.36
CA ILE A 8 14.04 -13.00 2.91
C ILE A 8 14.86 -11.73 3.18
N ALA A 9 16.18 -11.91 3.31
CA ALA A 9 17.10 -10.80 3.55
C ALA A 9 16.96 -9.73 2.45
N GLY A 10 16.77 -8.48 2.88
CA GLY A 10 16.58 -7.32 1.99
C GLY A 10 15.13 -6.88 1.80
N THR A 11 14.13 -7.65 2.25
CA THR A 11 12.74 -7.18 2.23
C THR A 11 12.57 -6.01 3.21
N LYS A 12 11.91 -4.94 2.76
CA LYS A 12 11.62 -3.76 3.59
C LYS A 12 10.11 -3.56 3.68
N PHE A 13 9.63 -3.32 4.88
CA PHE A 13 8.22 -3.06 5.16
C PHE A 13 8.04 -1.58 5.52
N PHE A 14 7.00 -0.95 4.99
CA PHE A 14 6.68 0.44 5.21
C PHE A 14 5.20 0.61 5.54
N HIS A 15 4.88 1.61 6.34
CA HIS A 15 3.52 2.06 6.58
C HIS A 15 3.37 3.54 6.24
N GLU A 16 2.21 3.90 5.73
CA GLU A 16 1.90 5.26 5.33
C GLU A 16 1.44 6.10 6.52
N THR A 17 1.97 7.33 6.62
CA THR A 17 1.40 8.41 7.43
C THR A 17 0.95 9.53 6.49
N VAL A 18 -0.29 9.98 6.65
CA VAL A 18 -0.85 11.07 5.85
C VAL A 18 -0.96 12.31 6.72
N ASN A 19 -0.38 13.42 6.27
CA ASN A 19 -0.56 14.74 6.88
C ASN A 19 -1.18 15.69 5.84
N GLY A 20 -2.50 15.87 5.92
CA GLY A 20 -3.25 16.59 4.89
C GLY A 20 -3.18 15.87 3.55
N ALA A 21 -2.64 16.52 2.52
CA ALA A 21 -2.49 15.96 1.17
C ALA A 21 -1.14 15.26 0.94
N VAL A 22 -0.26 15.20 1.94
CA VAL A 22 1.09 14.63 1.80
C VAL A 22 1.12 13.24 2.44
N SER A 23 1.48 12.24 1.64
CA SER A 23 1.82 10.90 2.11
C SER A 23 3.31 10.79 2.40
N THR A 24 3.65 10.12 3.51
CA THR A 24 5.02 9.77 3.88
C THR A 24 5.09 8.30 4.25
N TRP A 25 6.08 7.60 3.70
CA TRP A 25 6.28 6.17 3.92
C TRP A 25 7.37 5.94 4.96
N ASN A 26 6.97 5.46 6.14
CA ASN A 26 7.90 5.18 7.23
C ASN A 26 8.26 3.70 7.22
N ARG A 27 9.56 3.41 7.29
CA ARG A 27 10.05 2.03 7.41
C ARG A 27 9.62 1.46 8.76
N VAL A 28 9.27 0.18 8.79
CA VAL A 28 9.13 -0.59 10.03
C VAL A 28 10.39 -1.44 10.23
N PRO A 29 11.28 -1.06 11.16
CA PRO A 29 12.52 -1.79 11.39
C PRO A 29 12.27 -3.17 11.97
N ARG A 30 13.18 -4.10 11.63
CA ARG A 30 13.25 -5.46 12.16
C ARG A 30 11.98 -6.30 11.99
N MET A 31 11.19 -6.06 10.94
CA MET A 31 10.15 -6.99 10.50
C MET A 31 10.77 -8.35 10.13
N LYS A 32 10.21 -9.44 10.64
CA LYS A 32 10.71 -10.81 10.45
C LYS A 32 9.78 -11.65 9.59
N GLN A 33 8.48 -11.49 9.79
CA GLN A 33 7.46 -12.26 9.08
C GLN A 33 6.29 -11.36 8.70
N ILE A 34 5.76 -11.63 7.53
CA ILE A 34 4.47 -11.11 7.08
C ILE A 34 3.60 -12.33 6.79
N GLY A 35 2.42 -12.42 7.39
CA GLY A 35 1.44 -13.45 7.00
C GLY A 35 1.26 -13.47 5.48
N ALA A 36 0.89 -14.62 4.91
CA ALA A 36 0.86 -14.85 3.46
C ALA A 36 0.30 -13.65 2.66
N ILE A 37 0.98 -13.19 1.61
CA ILE A 37 0.55 -12.01 0.85
C ILE A 37 -0.45 -12.43 -0.23
N GLY A 38 -1.61 -11.74 -0.29
CA GLY A 38 -2.68 -12.01 -1.25
C GLY A 38 -3.86 -12.81 -0.69
N GLU A 39 -4.98 -12.79 -1.41
CA GLU A 39 -6.18 -13.57 -1.09
C GLU A 39 -6.41 -14.66 -2.14
N LYS A 40 -6.69 -15.88 -1.69
CA LYS A 40 -7.66 -16.75 -2.37
C LYS A 40 -8.94 -16.68 -1.52
N SER A 41 -9.94 -15.91 -1.98
CA SER A 41 -11.29 -16.03 -1.41
C SER A 41 -12.02 -17.11 -2.18
N ASP A 42 -12.67 -18.02 -1.47
CA ASP A 42 -13.61 -18.94 -2.09
C ASP A 42 -14.84 -18.16 -2.61
N PRO A 43 -15.40 -18.52 -3.78
CA PRO A 43 -16.62 -17.89 -4.29
C PRO A 43 -17.78 -18.14 -3.32
N LYS A 44 -18.52 -17.08 -2.95
CA LYS A 44 -19.74 -17.22 -2.13
C LYS A 44 -20.91 -17.59 -3.04
N ASP A 45 -21.60 -18.67 -2.70
CA ASP A 45 -22.87 -19.07 -3.33
C ASP A 45 -23.93 -17.99 -3.04
N LYS A 46 -24.66 -17.56 -4.08
CA LYS A 46 -25.72 -16.55 -4.03
C LYS A 46 -27.08 -17.11 -4.44
N THR A 47 -27.22 -18.43 -4.49
CA THR A 47 -28.47 -19.08 -4.87
C THR A 47 -29.56 -18.71 -3.87
N THR A 48 -30.64 -18.09 -4.37
CA THR A 48 -31.86 -17.82 -3.59
C THR A 48 -32.84 -18.98 -3.72
N LEU A 49 -33.89 -19.03 -2.89
CA LEU A 49 -34.90 -20.11 -2.92
C LEU A 49 -35.63 -20.24 -4.27
N GLU A 50 -35.53 -19.24 -5.15
CA GLU A 50 -36.23 -19.15 -6.44
C GLU A 50 -35.33 -19.48 -7.65
N ASP A 51 -34.03 -19.76 -7.43
CA ASP A 51 -33.07 -20.00 -8.51
C ASP A 51 -33.00 -21.49 -8.91
N GLU A 52 -33.28 -21.83 -10.17
CA GLU A 52 -33.18 -23.20 -10.71
C GLU A 52 -31.73 -23.64 -11.03
N ILE A 53 -30.75 -22.74 -10.91
CA ILE A 53 -29.32 -23.00 -11.16
C ILE A 53 -28.44 -22.31 -10.12
N LYS A 54 -27.33 -22.96 -9.74
CA LYS A 54 -26.37 -22.39 -8.79
C LYS A 54 -25.73 -21.13 -9.38
N LYS A 55 -25.88 -20.00 -8.67
CA LYS A 55 -25.26 -18.72 -9.04
C LYS A 55 -24.19 -18.36 -8.02
N TYR A 56 -22.96 -18.17 -8.49
CA TYR A 56 -21.85 -17.67 -7.68
C TYR A 56 -21.64 -16.19 -7.98
N GLY A 57 -21.39 -15.37 -6.95
CA GLY A 57 -20.95 -13.99 -7.13
C GLY A 57 -19.61 -13.74 -6.44
N SER A 58 -18.98 -12.58 -6.72
CA SER A 58 -17.89 -12.10 -5.86
C SER A 58 -18.45 -11.94 -4.45
N GLY A 59 -17.94 -12.75 -3.51
CA GLY A 59 -18.29 -12.69 -2.11
C GLY A 59 -17.77 -11.41 -1.46
N LEU A 60 -18.33 -11.07 -0.29
CA LEU A 60 -17.64 -10.18 0.65
C LEU A 60 -16.27 -10.80 0.90
N ARG A 61 -15.20 -10.12 0.51
CA ARG A 61 -13.82 -10.55 0.77
C ARG A 61 -13.62 -10.43 2.27
N ASP A 62 -13.76 -11.54 3.00
CA ASP A 62 -13.26 -11.60 4.36
C ASP A 62 -11.73 -11.61 4.23
N ALA A 63 -11.11 -10.48 4.53
CA ALA A 63 -9.67 -10.31 4.52
C ALA A 63 -9.01 -11.42 5.35
N ALA A 64 -8.05 -12.14 4.76
CA ALA A 64 -7.29 -13.12 5.53
C ALA A 64 -6.54 -12.42 6.67
N ASP A 65 -6.55 -13.04 7.85
CA ASP A 65 -5.76 -12.59 9.00
C ASP A 65 -4.28 -12.49 8.60
N LYS A 66 -3.65 -11.39 9.00
CA LYS A 66 -2.24 -11.12 8.83
C LYS A 66 -1.62 -10.98 10.20
N ASN A 67 -0.75 -11.92 10.54
CA ASN A 67 0.12 -11.78 11.69
C ASN A 67 1.44 -11.21 11.19
N LEU A 68 1.81 -10.04 11.69
CA LEU A 68 3.11 -9.44 11.46
C LEU A 68 3.98 -9.75 12.67
N LYS A 69 5.17 -10.30 12.43
CA LYS A 69 6.15 -10.50 13.51
C LYS A 69 7.31 -9.56 13.34
N LEU A 70 7.62 -8.81 14.39
CA LEU A 70 8.78 -7.93 14.44
C LEU A 70 9.66 -8.25 15.64
N GLN A 71 10.95 -7.94 15.51
CA GLN A 71 11.88 -7.98 16.63
C GLN A 71 11.96 -6.60 17.29
N TYR A 72 11.52 -6.52 18.54
CA TYR A 72 11.53 -5.34 19.38
C TYR A 72 12.92 -4.73 19.56
N ILE A 73 12.92 -3.41 19.54
CA ILE A 73 14.05 -2.55 19.85
C ILE A 73 13.79 -2.01 21.25
N PRO A 74 14.67 -2.30 22.23
CA PRO A 74 14.55 -1.74 23.56
C PRO A 74 14.66 -0.21 23.50
N PHE A 75 14.27 0.46 24.59
CA PHE A 75 14.43 1.90 24.72
C PHE A 75 15.85 2.35 24.32
N GLN A 76 15.92 3.43 23.55
CA GLN A 76 17.14 4.09 23.11
C GLN A 76 17.02 5.57 23.47
N GLU A 77 18.11 6.17 23.92
CA GLU A 77 18.20 7.61 24.17
C GLU A 77 18.61 8.35 22.88
N GLU A 78 18.25 9.63 22.80
CA GLU A 78 18.64 10.45 21.66
C GLU A 78 20.17 10.51 21.53
N GLY A 79 20.69 10.13 20.36
CA GLY A 79 22.13 9.99 20.10
C GLY A 79 22.64 8.56 20.11
N ASP A 80 21.85 7.58 20.54
CA ASP A 80 22.17 6.15 20.40
C ASP A 80 22.13 5.70 18.94
N GLU A 81 22.96 4.72 18.59
CA GLU A 81 23.08 4.17 17.22
C GLU A 81 21.73 3.72 16.61
N PHE A 82 20.83 3.18 17.44
CA PHE A 82 19.52 2.66 17.00
C PHE A 82 18.33 3.54 17.39
N TYR A 83 18.56 4.80 17.78
CA TYR A 83 17.50 5.70 18.22
C TYR A 83 16.42 5.91 17.14
N ASP A 84 16.82 6.19 15.90
CA ASP A 84 15.87 6.41 14.80
C ASP A 84 15.01 5.16 14.52
N ASP A 85 15.65 3.99 14.51
CA ASP A 85 14.96 2.71 14.31
C ASP A 85 14.02 2.41 15.49
N TYR A 86 14.40 2.77 16.72
CA TYR A 86 13.52 2.70 17.89
C TYR A 86 12.29 3.58 17.72
N VAL A 87 12.46 4.86 17.35
CA VAL A 87 11.35 5.82 17.17
C VAL A 87 10.39 5.35 16.07
N LEU A 88 10.90 4.91 14.93
CA LEU A 88 10.09 4.36 13.83
C LEU A 88 9.28 3.13 14.28
N GLN A 89 9.92 2.23 15.03
CA GLN A 89 9.25 1.05 15.52
C GLN A 89 8.16 1.39 16.57
N GLN A 90 8.44 2.31 17.50
CA GLN A 90 7.43 2.74 18.47
C GLN A 90 6.22 3.38 17.78
N ALA A 91 6.43 4.21 16.77
CA ALA A 91 5.35 4.81 16.01
C ALA A 91 4.44 3.73 15.40
N PHE A 92 5.01 2.70 14.80
CA PHE A 92 4.24 1.58 14.25
C PHE A 92 3.49 0.77 15.33
N ILE A 93 4.15 0.47 16.45
CA ILE A 93 3.53 -0.25 17.59
C ILE A 93 2.37 0.54 18.17
N THR A 94 2.51 1.85 18.35
CA THR A 94 1.42 2.72 18.83
C THR A 94 0.21 2.65 17.91
N ARG A 95 0.42 2.69 16.59
CA ARG A 95 -0.68 2.56 15.62
C ARG A 95 -1.34 1.19 15.67
N ALA A 96 -0.55 0.13 15.85
CA ALA A 96 -1.07 -1.22 16.03
C ALA A 96 -1.92 -1.37 17.30
N ARG A 97 -1.50 -0.74 18.41
CA ARG A 97 -2.27 -0.70 19.67
C ARG A 97 -3.55 0.12 19.55
N ASN A 98 -3.54 1.17 18.75
CA ASN A 98 -4.73 1.97 18.46
C ASN A 98 -5.66 1.31 17.43
N GLU A 99 -5.31 0.10 16.96
CA GLU A 99 -6.05 -0.64 15.94
C GLU A 99 -6.28 0.20 14.68
N GLU A 100 -5.31 1.02 14.29
CA GLU A 100 -5.45 1.89 13.13
C GLU A 100 -5.48 1.12 11.82
N GLU A 101 -6.09 1.75 10.82
CA GLU A 101 -6.08 1.32 9.43
C GLU A 101 -5.19 2.23 8.61
N PHE A 102 -4.31 1.67 7.78
CA PHE A 102 -3.38 2.43 6.96
C PHE A 102 -2.84 1.61 5.79
N ASN A 103 -2.33 2.30 4.77
CA ASN A 103 -1.67 1.62 3.67
C ASN A 103 -0.28 1.12 4.09
N VAL A 104 0.06 -0.05 3.56
CA VAL A 104 1.31 -0.75 3.77
C VAL A 104 1.93 -1.01 2.41
N ARG A 105 3.25 -0.88 2.36
CA ARG A 105 4.09 -1.18 1.22
C ARG A 105 5.16 -2.18 1.61
N VAL A 106 5.42 -3.14 0.74
CA VAL A 106 6.50 -4.12 0.89
C VAL A 106 7.41 -4.01 -0.33
N ASP A 107 8.68 -3.70 -0.11
CA ASP A 107 9.72 -3.73 -1.14
C ASP A 107 10.48 -5.04 -1.03
N TRP A 108 10.51 -5.81 -2.10
CA TRP A 108 11.23 -7.08 -2.18
C TRP A 108 12.66 -6.89 -2.70
N PRO A 109 13.58 -7.80 -2.35
CA PRO A 109 14.97 -7.75 -2.84
C PRO A 109 15.11 -7.78 -4.36
N ALA A 110 14.14 -8.38 -5.07
CA ALA A 110 14.11 -8.44 -6.52
C ALA A 110 13.64 -7.14 -7.20
N GLY A 111 13.33 -6.09 -6.43
CA GLY A 111 12.84 -4.80 -6.93
C GLY A 111 11.33 -4.74 -7.17
N GLU A 112 10.59 -5.81 -6.84
CA GLU A 112 9.13 -5.77 -6.81
C GLU A 112 8.65 -4.99 -5.59
N THR A 113 7.59 -4.19 -5.75
CA THR A 113 6.91 -3.49 -4.66
C THR A 113 5.43 -3.82 -4.69
N ASN A 114 4.87 -4.22 -3.55
CA ASN A 114 3.43 -4.43 -3.41
C ASN A 114 2.82 -3.51 -2.35
N GLY A 115 1.54 -3.17 -2.54
CA GLY A 115 0.81 -2.26 -1.67
C GLY A 115 -0.57 -2.80 -1.29
N PHE A 116 -0.96 -2.66 -0.03
CA PHE A 116 -2.30 -3.02 0.45
C PHE A 116 -2.70 -2.21 1.68
N LEU A 117 -4.01 -2.11 1.94
CA LEU A 117 -4.58 -1.55 3.16
C LEU A 117 -4.56 -2.61 4.28
N LEU A 118 -4.00 -2.26 5.44
CA LEU A 118 -3.94 -3.10 6.63
C LEU A 118 -4.76 -2.44 7.76
N LYS A 119 -5.66 -3.20 8.36
CA LYS A 119 -6.31 -2.87 9.63
C LYS A 119 -5.61 -3.65 10.73
N THR A 120 -4.99 -2.96 11.69
CA THR A 120 -4.45 -3.62 12.87
C THR A 120 -5.56 -3.97 13.86
N LEU A 121 -5.43 -5.09 14.57
CA LEU A 121 -6.39 -5.64 15.52
C LEU A 121 -5.80 -5.79 16.93
N GLY A 122 -4.57 -5.35 17.13
CA GLY A 122 -3.89 -5.40 18.40
C GLY A 122 -2.41 -5.73 18.29
N PHE A 123 -1.80 -5.78 19.46
CA PHE A 123 -0.38 -6.03 19.64
C PHE A 123 -0.21 -6.93 20.87
N GLU A 124 0.53 -8.02 20.71
CA GLU A 124 0.87 -8.93 21.80
C GLU A 124 2.38 -9.24 21.80
N TRP A 125 2.91 -9.49 22.99
CA TRP A 125 4.29 -9.96 23.16
C TRP A 125 4.30 -11.48 23.02
N ASP A 126 5.23 -12.03 22.24
CA ASP A 126 5.36 -13.48 22.12
C ASP A 126 5.91 -14.06 23.45
N GLU A 127 5.33 -15.17 23.94
CA GLU A 127 5.79 -15.85 25.16
C GLU A 127 7.03 -16.73 24.87
N GLY A 128 8.10 -16.68 25.70
CA GLY A 128 9.31 -17.49 25.49
C GLY A 128 10.48 -17.26 26.47
N THR A 129 11.58 -18.02 26.28
CA THR A 129 12.82 -17.88 27.08
C THR A 129 13.76 -16.79 26.53
N GLN A 130 14.87 -16.52 27.22
CA GLN A 130 15.77 -15.35 27.08
C GLN A 130 16.38 -15.05 25.68
N GLU A 131 16.06 -15.76 24.60
CA GLU A 131 16.39 -15.35 23.22
C GLU A 131 15.15 -14.95 22.37
N ASP A 132 13.93 -15.29 22.83
CA ASP A 132 12.63 -15.04 22.18
C ASP A 132 11.88 -13.82 22.73
N TYR A 133 12.28 -13.29 23.89
CA TYR A 133 11.65 -12.17 24.63
C TYR A 133 11.63 -10.80 23.91
N LYS A 134 12.06 -10.76 22.65
CA LYS A 134 12.05 -9.55 21.82
C LYS A 134 11.20 -9.72 20.57
N MET A 135 10.34 -10.73 20.46
CA MET A 135 9.39 -10.80 19.35
C MET A 135 8.04 -10.24 19.78
N ALA A 136 7.42 -9.48 18.90
CA ALA A 136 6.06 -9.03 19.06
C ALA A 136 5.24 -9.40 17.85
N THR A 137 4.03 -9.89 18.11
CA THR A 137 3.03 -10.20 17.10
C THR A 137 2.02 -9.07 17.03
N ILE A 138 1.81 -8.57 15.81
CA ILE A 138 0.78 -7.61 15.48
C ILE A 138 -0.24 -8.34 14.63
N SER A 139 -1.40 -8.56 15.22
CA SER A 139 -2.55 -9.16 14.55
C SER A 139 -3.24 -8.08 13.71
N GLY A 140 -3.67 -8.44 12.51
CA GLY A 140 -4.33 -7.52 11.59
C GLY A 140 -5.10 -8.23 10.49
N LYS A 141 -5.80 -7.45 9.68
CA LYS A 141 -6.54 -7.91 8.50
C LYS A 141 -6.17 -7.09 7.28
N GLN A 142 -5.94 -7.77 6.17
CA GLN A 142 -5.68 -7.14 4.88
C GLN A 142 -6.99 -6.58 4.29
N ASN A 143 -7.38 -5.36 4.64
CA ASN A 143 -8.68 -4.78 4.28
C ASN A 143 -8.81 -4.35 2.81
N SER A 144 -8.04 -4.96 1.90
CA SER A 144 -8.11 -4.67 0.47
C SER A 144 -7.38 -5.70 -0.39
N ARG A 145 -7.58 -5.66 -1.71
CA ARG A 145 -6.74 -6.39 -2.66
C ARG A 145 -5.30 -5.87 -2.64
N VAL A 146 -4.34 -6.78 -2.70
CA VAL A 146 -2.93 -6.47 -2.95
C VAL A 146 -2.77 -5.92 -4.36
N VAL A 147 -2.11 -4.77 -4.46
CA VAL A 147 -1.64 -4.18 -5.71
C VAL A 147 -0.20 -4.63 -5.92
N TYR A 148 0.08 -5.24 -7.06
CA TYR A 148 1.41 -5.75 -7.40
C TYR A 148 2.20 -4.80 -8.29
N SER A 149 1.49 -4.07 -9.15
CA SER A 149 2.10 -3.01 -9.96
C SER A 149 1.05 -2.01 -10.40
N LEU A 150 1.52 -0.81 -10.76
CA LEU A 150 0.74 0.17 -11.49
C LEU A 150 1.33 0.31 -12.90
N LEU A 151 0.48 0.16 -13.91
CA LEU A 151 0.84 0.46 -15.30
C LEU A 151 0.75 1.96 -15.55
N ALA A 152 1.25 2.41 -16.70
CA ALA A 152 1.14 3.80 -17.09
C ALA A 152 -0.34 4.25 -17.05
N PRO A 153 -0.65 5.40 -16.43
CA PRO A 153 -2.00 5.94 -16.42
C PRO A 153 -2.59 6.08 -17.82
N THR A 154 -3.86 5.74 -17.99
CA THR A 154 -4.56 5.80 -19.29
C THR A 154 -5.42 7.05 -19.41
N GLY A 155 -5.54 7.57 -20.62
CA GLY A 155 -6.34 8.75 -20.97
C GLY A 155 -5.83 9.38 -22.25
N THR A 156 -6.25 10.62 -22.53
CA THR A 156 -5.68 11.39 -23.66
C THR A 156 -4.36 12.00 -23.22
N LEU A 157 -3.26 11.63 -23.89
CA LEU A 157 -1.90 12.10 -23.56
C LEU A 157 -1.49 13.37 -24.29
N THR A 158 -2.35 13.92 -25.14
CA THR A 158 -2.14 15.19 -25.83
C THR A 158 -3.16 16.21 -25.33
N VAL A 159 -2.71 17.37 -24.88
CA VAL A 159 -3.56 18.42 -24.32
C VAL A 159 -3.19 19.77 -24.91
N ALA A 160 -4.18 20.63 -25.16
CA ALA A 160 -3.93 22.00 -25.56
C ALA A 160 -3.40 22.83 -24.38
N VAL A 161 -2.70 23.93 -24.64
CA VAL A 161 -2.41 24.92 -23.59
C VAL A 161 -3.73 25.42 -22.97
N ALA A 162 -3.79 25.45 -21.64
CA ALA A 162 -4.99 25.67 -20.82
C ALA A 162 -6.12 24.62 -20.99
N GLY A 163 -5.91 23.60 -21.81
CA GLY A 163 -6.78 22.44 -21.92
C GLY A 163 -6.61 21.48 -20.73
N THR A 164 -7.57 20.56 -20.60
CA THR A 164 -7.54 19.53 -19.56
C THR A 164 -7.76 18.14 -20.14
N THR A 165 -7.20 17.13 -19.47
CA THR A 165 -7.40 15.71 -19.78
C THR A 165 -7.42 14.91 -18.48
N GLN A 166 -8.24 13.87 -18.42
CA GLN A 166 -8.33 13.00 -17.25
C GLN A 166 -7.44 11.78 -17.46
N LEU A 167 -6.57 11.51 -16.49
CA LEU A 167 -5.82 10.26 -16.42
C LEU A 167 -6.41 9.35 -15.33
N THR A 168 -6.39 8.05 -15.60
CA THR A 168 -6.87 7.02 -14.67
C THR A 168 -5.72 6.04 -14.41
N PRO A 169 -5.41 5.73 -13.14
CA PRO A 169 -4.38 4.76 -12.83
C PRO A 169 -4.85 3.35 -13.20
N VAL A 170 -3.93 2.49 -13.61
CA VAL A 170 -4.22 1.10 -13.97
C VAL A 170 -3.46 0.17 -13.04
N THR A 171 -4.20 -0.60 -12.23
CA THR A 171 -3.61 -1.51 -11.25
C THR A 171 -3.46 -2.93 -11.81
N VAL A 172 -2.47 -3.66 -11.31
CA VAL A 172 -2.37 -5.12 -11.45
C VAL A 172 -2.54 -5.77 -10.07
N PRO A 173 -3.49 -6.71 -9.91
CA PRO A 173 -4.50 -7.12 -10.88
C PRO A 173 -5.52 -6.02 -11.22
N THR A 174 -6.20 -6.16 -12.36
CA THR A 174 -7.24 -5.21 -12.78
C THR A 174 -8.47 -5.26 -11.89
N GLY A 175 -9.28 -4.19 -11.92
CA GLY A 175 -10.52 -4.09 -11.15
C GLY A 175 -10.32 -3.89 -9.65
N ILE A 176 -9.17 -3.37 -9.22
CA ILE A 176 -9.02 -2.84 -7.86
C ILE A 176 -9.69 -1.46 -7.85
N ASN A 177 -10.57 -1.22 -6.89
CA ASN A 177 -11.18 0.09 -6.72
C ASN A 177 -10.17 1.04 -6.09
N THR A 178 -9.71 2.03 -6.88
CA THR A 178 -8.75 3.04 -6.44
C THR A 178 -9.40 4.19 -5.67
N ASP A 179 -10.72 4.37 -5.76
CA ASP A 179 -11.45 5.46 -5.08
C ASP A 179 -11.60 5.23 -3.57
N LEU A 180 -11.45 3.97 -3.13
CA LEU A 180 -11.42 3.61 -1.70
C LEU A 180 -10.10 3.99 -1.02
N GLY A 181 -9.16 4.58 -1.76
CA GLY A 181 -7.91 5.09 -1.23
C GLY A 181 -7.49 6.37 -1.95
N THR A 182 -6.49 7.05 -1.41
CA THR A 182 -5.93 8.23 -2.06
C THR A 182 -4.89 7.80 -3.09
N VAL A 183 -5.05 8.23 -4.34
CA VAL A 183 -4.01 8.14 -5.37
C VAL A 183 -3.21 9.45 -5.33
N TYR A 184 -1.90 9.35 -5.20
CA TYR A 184 -1.01 10.50 -5.21
C TYR A 184 -0.47 10.71 -6.62
N TRP A 185 -0.62 11.92 -7.14
CA TRP A 185 -0.17 12.27 -8.48
C TRP A 185 0.99 13.25 -8.43
N SER A 186 1.90 13.12 -9.38
CA SER A 186 3.00 14.05 -9.56
C SER A 186 3.28 14.30 -11.03
N SER A 187 3.77 15.50 -11.30
CA SER A 187 4.26 15.93 -12.62
C SER A 187 5.76 16.22 -12.53
N SER A 188 6.51 15.82 -13.55
CA SER A 188 7.94 16.15 -13.65
C SER A 188 8.19 17.63 -13.90
N ASP A 189 7.23 18.35 -14.50
CA ASP A 189 7.35 19.77 -14.82
C ASP A 189 5.98 20.46 -14.75
N VAL A 190 5.74 21.17 -13.64
CA VAL A 190 4.51 21.90 -13.38
C VAL A 190 4.36 23.17 -14.25
N ALA A 191 5.43 23.65 -14.89
CA ALA A 191 5.35 24.75 -15.85
C ALA A 191 4.81 24.28 -17.20
N ILE A 192 4.92 22.98 -17.51
CA ILE A 192 4.36 22.37 -18.71
C ILE A 192 2.97 21.80 -18.42
N ALA A 193 2.82 20.96 -17.39
CA ALA A 193 1.53 20.40 -17.02
C ALA A 193 1.40 20.19 -15.51
N THR A 194 0.24 20.56 -14.96
CA THR A 194 -0.13 20.27 -13.56
C THR A 194 -1.11 19.11 -13.51
N VAL A 195 -1.14 18.37 -12.40
CA VAL A 195 -2.08 17.26 -12.19
C VAL A 195 -2.75 17.43 -10.83
N SER A 196 -4.08 17.29 -10.78
CA SER A 196 -4.85 17.36 -9.55
C SER A 196 -4.82 16.04 -8.77
N ALA A 197 -5.31 16.05 -7.53
CA ALA A 197 -5.48 14.84 -6.72
C ALA A 197 -6.43 13.81 -7.34
N SER A 198 -7.32 14.23 -8.25
CA SER A 198 -8.22 13.34 -8.98
C SER A 198 -7.62 12.82 -10.30
N GLY A 199 -6.36 13.16 -10.63
CA GLY A 199 -5.75 12.80 -11.92
C GLY A 199 -6.14 13.69 -13.10
N LEU A 200 -6.73 14.87 -12.84
CA LEU A 200 -7.05 15.84 -13.89
C LEU A 200 -5.77 16.62 -14.23
N VAL A 201 -5.25 16.41 -15.43
CA VAL A 201 -4.08 17.09 -15.96
C VAL A 201 -4.50 18.37 -16.68
N THR A 202 -3.82 19.49 -16.39
CA THR A 202 -4.02 20.79 -17.05
C THR A 202 -2.74 21.22 -17.74
N GLY A 203 -2.83 21.55 -19.03
CA GLY A 203 -1.70 22.09 -19.80
C GLY A 203 -1.40 23.53 -19.38
N ALA A 204 -0.19 23.80 -18.89
CA ALA A 204 0.27 25.11 -18.46
C ALA A 204 1.16 25.80 -19.52
N GLY A 205 1.98 25.02 -20.24
CA GLY A 205 2.88 25.53 -21.27
C GLY A 205 3.25 24.44 -22.28
N ALA A 206 3.60 24.84 -23.51
CA ALA A 206 3.94 23.87 -24.55
C ALA A 206 5.20 23.06 -24.18
N GLY A 207 5.16 21.75 -24.42
CA GLY A 207 6.26 20.85 -24.06
C GLY A 207 5.80 19.43 -23.75
N THR A 208 6.60 18.67 -23.01
CA THR A 208 6.24 17.32 -22.55
C THR A 208 6.50 17.21 -21.05
N ALA A 209 5.51 16.75 -20.30
CA ALA A 209 5.60 16.48 -18.88
C ALA A 209 5.30 15.01 -18.59
N ASN A 210 6.07 14.40 -17.72
CA ASN A 210 5.87 13.04 -17.27
C ASN A 210 4.96 13.05 -16.05
N ILE A 211 3.81 12.38 -16.16
CA ILE A 211 2.85 12.22 -15.08
C ILE A 211 2.96 10.82 -14.48
N THR A 212 3.05 10.74 -13.15
CA THR A 212 3.11 9.48 -12.40
C THR A 212 2.01 9.44 -11.34
N ALA A 213 1.45 8.24 -11.14
CA ALA A 213 0.50 7.94 -10.09
C ALA A 213 1.16 7.01 -9.07
N GLU A 214 0.91 7.24 -7.78
CA GLU A 214 1.27 6.34 -6.70
C GLU A 214 0.00 5.91 -5.98
N PHE A 215 -0.17 4.60 -5.80
CA PHE A 215 -1.29 4.05 -5.07
C PHE A 215 -0.79 2.98 -4.11
N ARG A 216 -1.02 3.19 -2.81
CA ARG A 216 -0.56 2.32 -1.72
C ARG A 216 0.96 2.06 -1.76
N GLY A 217 1.72 3.08 -2.17
CA GLY A 217 3.18 3.05 -2.21
C GLY A 217 3.74 2.35 -3.45
N VAL A 218 2.87 1.83 -4.33
CA VAL A 218 3.26 1.31 -5.64
C VAL A 218 3.19 2.46 -6.64
N VAL A 219 4.33 2.78 -7.25
CA VAL A 219 4.44 3.86 -8.25
C VAL A 219 4.19 3.31 -9.64
N SER A 220 3.46 4.07 -10.46
CA SER A 220 3.13 3.71 -11.83
C SER A 220 4.32 3.86 -12.78
N ALA A 221 4.25 3.16 -13.90
CA ALA A 221 5.01 3.60 -15.07
C ALA A 221 4.59 5.03 -15.49
N VAL A 222 5.47 5.71 -16.21
CA VAL A 222 5.28 7.11 -16.61
C VAL A 222 4.27 7.24 -17.75
N ALA A 223 3.35 8.19 -17.63
CA ALA A 223 2.55 8.70 -18.75
C ALA A 223 3.15 10.02 -19.26
N ALA A 224 3.71 10.01 -20.47
CA ALA A 224 4.25 11.21 -21.10
C ALA A 224 3.10 12.02 -21.72
N VAL A 225 2.80 13.20 -21.15
CA VAL A 225 1.77 14.12 -21.63
C VAL A 225 2.41 15.22 -22.46
N VAL A 226 1.95 15.39 -23.69
CA VAL A 226 2.39 16.43 -24.62
C VAL A 226 1.40 17.58 -24.59
N VAL A 227 1.91 18.79 -24.37
CA VAL A 227 1.16 20.04 -24.39
C VAL A 227 1.53 20.82 -25.65
N SER A 228 0.55 21.16 -26.48
CA SER A 228 0.75 21.87 -27.75
C SER A 228 -0.36 22.84 -28.07
#